data_AF-A0A960UI58-F1
#
_entry.id   AF-A0A960UI58-F1
#
_cell.length_a   1.000
_cell.length_b   1.000
_cell.length_c   1.000
_cell.angle_alpha   90.00
_cell.angle_beta   90.00
_cell.angle_gamma   90.00
#
_symmetry.space_group_name_H-M   'P 1'
#
loop_
_entity.id
_entity.type
_entity.pdbx_description
1 polymer ?
#
loop_
_entity_poly.entity_id
_entity_poly.type
_entity_poly.pdbx_seq_one_letter_code
_entity_poly.pdbx_strand_id
1 'polypeptide(L)'
;MQRRAIRLARTTSLLLALSMAIVSAGSAARPAQTTQPTQPASTQPAALPSLAPPLPSPSDRTDYLNESFEGAFPPAGWTIIHAGGGSTWTQSDDYRYIHSGLHSARIHYDLPGVPQDEYLVTPALDLSAVDSATLEFYEFQAGWPAYGEQHSVAVSTTSQTDPAAFTPLVVWTPTDHSISDAPVTLSLADYVGESTVYLAFRYTGENADDWYLDDVRVTEPFDLDVALRDFTPDAQQWADGDPITPSLVLANVGKQVADVTVVVTIEESGQLIYSHSQAFHILVGETVPETYPTLLASAGNYYRLRAEAQCAGDEAPDDNVSVNIADSYTRPHVPLGWFQTNAGCGPCAAPEAAFDAWLPGQADAAALIRLHAGTPDAFDPLYLQNASQNHALVLATGPPYFTPHFWVDGVEDYSDDAEFYLDAMEARQALRSPGTIDLHWRAADSTLVTSLALDEPLDPAGDYRLQVAVTEDSVFYAGGNGHPWHSQALRRLLPLDLAGIPVDPSPGRRTIPVPLPLVNDWD
;
A
#
# COMPACT_ATOMS: atom_id res chain seq x y z
N MET A 1 -32.83 31.49 -49.04
CA MET A 1 -32.74 30.35 -49.98
C MET A 1 -31.25 30.01 -50.09
N GLN A 2 -30.70 28.84 -49.81
CA GLN A 2 -31.21 27.50 -49.52
C GLN A 2 -30.57 26.94 -48.25
N ARG A 3 -31.37 26.18 -47.49
CA ARG A 3 -30.98 25.37 -46.34
C ARG A 3 -30.21 24.13 -46.81
N ARG A 4 -29.11 23.79 -46.16
CA ARG A 4 -28.64 22.39 -46.03
C ARG A 4 -28.36 22.13 -44.56
N ALA A 5 -29.02 21.09 -44.05
CA ALA A 5 -29.03 20.66 -42.68
C ALA A 5 -27.65 20.14 -42.25
N ILE A 6 -27.13 20.64 -41.13
CA ILE A 6 -26.14 19.91 -40.33
C ILE A 6 -26.95 19.10 -39.33
N ARG A 7 -26.91 17.77 -39.48
CA ARG A 7 -27.35 16.84 -38.44
C ARG A 7 -26.42 17.08 -37.24
N LEU A 8 -26.95 17.63 -36.14
CA LEU A 8 -26.30 17.42 -34.84
C LEU A 8 -26.45 15.94 -34.52
N ALA A 9 -25.39 15.18 -34.77
CA ALA A 9 -25.22 13.88 -34.14
C ALA A 9 -25.12 14.13 -32.64
N ARG A 10 -25.83 13.28 -31.88
CA ARG A 10 -25.82 13.29 -30.41
C ARG A 10 -24.39 13.11 -29.93
N THR A 11 -23.82 14.13 -29.33
CA THR A 11 -22.54 14.09 -28.60
C THR A 11 -22.75 14.77 -27.27
N THR A 12 -22.67 13.99 -26.20
CA THR A 12 -22.18 14.41 -24.88
C THR A 12 -21.84 13.13 -24.14
N SER A 13 -20.60 12.67 -24.32
CA SER A 13 -19.93 11.77 -23.38
C SER A 13 -19.16 12.69 -22.45
N LEU A 14 -19.47 12.65 -21.16
CA LEU A 14 -18.73 13.38 -20.13
C LEU A 14 -18.45 12.36 -19.03
N LEU A 15 -17.20 11.88 -19.01
CA LEU A 15 -16.69 10.90 -18.06
C LEU A 15 -16.69 11.48 -16.65
N LEU A 16 -17.11 10.69 -15.67
CA LEU A 16 -16.84 10.97 -14.28
C LEU A 16 -16.74 9.71 -13.44
N ALA A 17 -15.83 9.76 -12.50
CA ALA A 17 -15.35 8.62 -11.79
C ALA A 17 -15.27 8.94 -10.30
N LEU A 18 -15.53 7.93 -9.48
CA LEU A 18 -15.26 8.00 -8.05
C LEU A 18 -14.47 6.75 -7.63
N SER A 19 -13.28 6.99 -7.08
CA SER A 19 -12.51 6.04 -6.30
C SER A 19 -13.16 5.83 -4.95
N MET A 20 -13.35 4.57 -4.57
CA MET A 20 -13.69 4.19 -3.21
C MET A 20 -12.41 3.66 -2.58
N ALA A 21 -11.68 4.53 -1.86
CA ALA A 21 -10.56 4.11 -1.05
C ALA A 21 -11.11 3.39 0.19
N ILE A 22 -11.11 2.06 0.15
CA ILE A 22 -11.03 1.24 1.36
C ILE A 22 -9.55 0.93 1.51
N VAL A 23 -8.96 1.42 2.60
CA VAL A 23 -7.59 1.06 2.98
C VAL A 23 -7.65 -0.39 3.49
N SER A 24 -7.19 -1.34 2.68
CA SER A 24 -6.82 -2.68 3.11
C SER A 24 -5.51 -3.05 2.43
N ALA A 25 -4.45 -3.21 3.23
CA ALA A 25 -3.13 -3.62 2.78
C ALA A 25 -3.20 -5.07 2.28
N GLY A 26 -2.85 -5.31 1.02
CA GLY A 26 -2.86 -6.64 0.41
C GLY A 26 -1.73 -6.78 -0.60
N SER A 27 -0.66 -7.45 -0.17
CA SER A 27 0.58 -7.69 -0.92
C SER A 27 0.38 -8.52 -2.20
N ALA A 28 0.89 -8.06 -3.34
CA ALA A 28 1.08 -8.88 -4.54
C ALA A 28 2.48 -8.66 -5.13
N ALA A 29 3.34 -9.67 -5.05
CA ALA A 29 4.74 -9.64 -5.54
C ALA A 29 4.91 -10.32 -6.91
N ARG A 30 5.69 -9.70 -7.82
CA ARG A 30 6.52 -10.26 -8.95
C ARG A 30 6.91 -9.14 -9.96
N PRO A 31 7.79 -9.37 -10.96
CA PRO A 31 9.16 -9.90 -11.00
C PRO A 31 10.18 -8.85 -11.52
N ALA A 32 11.48 -9.08 -11.26
CA ALA A 32 12.59 -8.16 -11.55
C ALA A 32 13.05 -8.14 -13.03
N GLN A 33 13.52 -6.97 -13.54
CA GLN A 33 14.83 -6.83 -14.24
C GLN A 33 15.23 -5.38 -14.63
N THR A 34 16.27 -4.90 -13.94
CA THR A 34 17.57 -4.33 -14.39
C THR A 34 17.72 -3.17 -15.40
N THR A 35 18.35 -2.12 -14.84
CA THR A 35 19.47 -1.27 -15.33
C THR A 35 19.16 0.01 -16.10
N GLN A 36 19.46 1.15 -15.46
CA GLN A 36 19.65 2.46 -16.10
C GLN A 36 20.98 3.11 -15.62
N PRO A 37 21.71 3.85 -16.49
CA PRO A 37 22.98 4.48 -16.13
C PRO A 37 22.80 5.88 -15.51
N THR A 38 23.80 6.23 -14.70
CA THR A 38 23.97 7.41 -13.83
C THR A 38 23.97 8.78 -14.53
N GLN A 39 23.41 9.79 -13.85
CA GLN A 39 23.69 11.22 -14.07
C GLN A 39 23.62 12.07 -12.77
N PRO A 40 24.25 13.25 -12.73
CA PRO A 40 24.89 13.79 -11.53
C PRO A 40 24.06 14.81 -10.74
N ALA A 41 24.51 14.99 -9.49
CA ALA A 41 23.93 15.81 -8.43
C ALA A 41 23.63 17.29 -8.77
N SER A 42 22.48 17.78 -8.31
CA SER A 42 22.28 19.21 -8.03
C SER A 42 21.37 19.47 -6.82
N THR A 43 21.99 19.98 -5.76
CA THR A 43 21.51 20.98 -4.77
C THR A 43 20.01 21.01 -4.40
N GLN A 44 19.72 20.42 -3.24
CA GLN A 44 18.47 20.44 -2.48
C GLN A 44 18.13 21.86 -1.94
N PRO A 45 16.90 22.37 -2.11
CA PRO A 45 16.36 23.45 -1.28
C PRO A 45 15.66 22.90 -0.03
N ALA A 46 15.92 23.59 1.08
CA ALA A 46 15.36 23.53 2.44
C ALA A 46 14.11 22.67 2.72
N ALA A 47 14.24 21.79 3.72
CA ALA A 47 13.18 20.97 4.32
C ALA A 47 12.04 21.81 4.91
N LEU A 48 10.80 21.43 4.58
CA LEU A 48 9.58 21.81 5.29
C LEU A 48 9.24 20.72 6.32
N PRO A 49 8.58 21.07 7.43
CA PRO A 49 8.47 20.21 8.61
C PRO A 49 7.52 19.02 8.40
N SER A 50 7.92 17.88 8.98
CA SER A 50 7.12 16.66 9.11
C SER A 50 5.70 16.95 9.62
N LEU A 51 4.68 16.47 8.89
CA LEU A 51 3.26 16.59 9.23
C LEU A 51 2.66 15.29 9.79
N ALA A 52 3.47 14.40 10.36
CA ALA A 52 2.99 13.36 11.26
C ALA A 52 3.70 13.51 12.61
N PRO A 53 2.98 13.71 13.73
CA PRO A 53 3.59 13.46 15.03
C PRO A 53 4.05 11.99 15.05
N PRO A 54 5.24 11.67 15.57
CA PRO A 54 5.57 10.28 15.86
C PRO A 54 4.45 9.71 16.73
N LEU A 55 3.98 8.51 16.37
CA LEU A 55 3.07 7.76 17.22
C LEU A 55 3.72 7.69 18.62
N PRO A 56 2.97 7.99 19.69
CA PRO A 56 3.51 7.81 21.03
C PRO A 56 3.87 6.33 21.20
N SER A 57 5.16 6.04 21.33
CA SER A 57 5.63 4.73 21.78
C SER A 57 4.89 4.38 23.07
N PRO A 58 4.30 3.17 23.22
CA PRO A 58 3.71 2.75 24.48
C PRO A 58 4.77 2.91 25.57
N SER A 59 4.42 3.68 26.60
CA SER A 59 5.36 4.45 27.40
C SER A 59 6.17 3.68 28.45
N ASP A 60 6.38 2.37 28.31
CA ASP A 60 7.13 1.56 29.29
C ASP A 60 8.04 0.45 28.69
N ARG A 61 8.18 0.33 27.37
CA ARG A 61 9.09 -0.66 26.76
C ARG A 61 10.54 -0.14 26.74
N THR A 62 11.49 -0.91 27.27
CA THR A 62 12.92 -0.59 27.17
C THR A 62 13.48 -1.12 25.85
N ASP A 63 13.94 -0.21 25.00
CA ASP A 63 14.64 -0.54 23.75
C ASP A 63 16.15 -0.70 24.02
N TYR A 64 16.67 -1.91 23.81
CA TYR A 64 18.10 -2.21 23.82
C TYR A 64 18.76 -1.91 22.47
N LEU A 65 17.96 -1.95 21.41
CA LEU A 65 18.31 -1.52 20.06
C LEU A 65 17.05 -0.96 19.41
N ASN A 66 17.20 0.15 18.68
CA ASN A 66 16.16 0.73 17.84
C ASN A 66 16.85 1.44 16.69
N GLU A 67 16.79 0.85 15.50
CA GLU A 67 17.47 1.32 14.29
C GLU A 67 16.49 1.37 13.13
N SER A 68 16.19 2.58 12.66
CA SER A 68 15.32 2.84 11.52
C SER A 68 16.09 3.17 10.24
N PHE A 69 17.42 3.09 10.25
CA PHE A 69 18.32 3.37 9.12
C PHE A 69 18.23 4.77 8.50
N GLU A 70 17.56 5.74 9.12
CA GLU A 70 17.47 7.13 8.64
C GLU A 70 18.80 7.90 8.72
N GLY A 71 19.78 7.36 9.44
CA GLY A 71 21.07 7.98 9.73
C GLY A 71 22.18 7.69 8.73
N ALA A 72 23.43 7.71 9.21
CA ALA A 72 24.59 7.29 8.43
C ALA A 72 24.62 5.76 8.29
N PHE A 73 25.23 5.25 7.21
CA PHE A 73 25.35 3.81 6.98
C PHE A 73 26.82 3.34 6.88
N PRO A 74 27.21 2.25 7.58
CA PRO A 74 26.40 1.52 8.55
C PRO A 74 26.07 2.42 9.75
N PRO A 75 24.96 2.16 10.48
CA PRO A 75 24.60 2.97 11.62
C PRO A 75 25.66 2.93 12.73
N ALA A 76 25.60 3.90 13.64
CA ALA A 76 26.62 4.07 14.65
C ALA A 76 26.77 2.80 15.52
N GLY A 77 27.99 2.23 15.56
CA GLY A 77 28.29 1.01 16.31
C GLY A 77 27.97 -0.28 15.58
N TRP A 78 27.28 -0.25 14.44
CA TRP A 78 27.10 -1.40 13.57
C TRP A 78 28.36 -1.67 12.76
N THR A 79 28.54 -2.93 12.33
CA THR A 79 29.66 -3.36 11.51
C THR A 79 29.20 -4.20 10.34
N ILE A 80 29.85 -4.06 9.18
CA ILE A 80 29.65 -4.94 8.03
C ILE A 80 30.81 -5.93 7.97
N ILE A 81 30.51 -7.21 7.85
CA ILE A 81 31.52 -8.23 7.52
C ILE A 81 31.30 -8.68 6.08
N HIS A 82 32.28 -8.35 5.25
CA HIS A 82 32.33 -8.73 3.84
C HIS A 82 33.19 -9.98 3.67
N ALA A 83 32.57 -11.17 3.76
CA ALA A 83 33.27 -12.45 3.64
C ALA A 83 33.16 -13.08 2.24
N GLY A 84 32.22 -12.60 1.41
CA GLY A 84 32.06 -12.98 0.01
C GLY A 84 32.91 -12.12 -0.95
N GLY A 85 32.68 -12.28 -2.25
CA GLY A 85 33.39 -11.55 -3.32
C GLY A 85 32.55 -10.50 -4.05
N GLY A 86 31.29 -10.32 -3.66
CA GLY A 86 30.31 -9.47 -4.35
C GLY A 86 29.96 -8.18 -3.60
N SER A 87 28.70 -7.80 -3.70
CA SER A 87 28.07 -6.65 -3.08
C SER A 87 27.86 -6.94 -1.61
N THR A 88 27.82 -5.89 -0.81
CA THR A 88 27.61 -5.98 0.63
C THR A 88 26.47 -5.05 1.04
N TRP A 89 26.19 -5.01 2.34
CA TRP A 89 25.13 -4.20 2.90
C TRP A 89 25.34 -2.70 2.63
N THR A 90 24.29 -2.02 2.24
CA THR A 90 24.22 -0.58 1.93
C THR A 90 22.90 0.00 2.45
N GLN A 91 22.79 1.32 2.46
CA GLN A 91 21.51 2.00 2.67
C GLN A 91 20.75 2.11 1.36
N SER A 92 19.44 1.97 1.41
CA SER A 92 18.52 2.13 0.29
C SER A 92 17.57 3.28 0.57
N ASP A 93 17.21 4.03 -0.47
CA ASP A 93 16.15 5.03 -0.51
C ASP A 93 14.98 4.60 -1.43
N ASP A 94 14.96 3.31 -1.80
CA ASP A 94 13.88 2.72 -2.60
C ASP A 94 12.62 2.49 -1.76
N TYR A 95 11.70 3.45 -1.82
CA TYR A 95 10.45 3.50 -1.05
C TYR A 95 9.60 2.22 -1.08
N ARG A 96 9.77 1.34 -2.09
CA ARG A 96 9.05 0.05 -2.18
C ARG A 96 9.46 -0.93 -1.07
N TYR A 97 10.62 -0.69 -0.46
CA TYR A 97 11.28 -1.60 0.47
C TYR A 97 11.65 -0.89 1.77
N ILE A 98 10.76 0.00 2.22
CA ILE A 98 10.88 0.85 3.40
C ILE A 98 9.59 0.71 4.18
N HIS A 99 9.71 0.35 5.46
CA HIS A 99 8.57 0.25 6.36
C HIS A 99 8.23 1.61 6.95
N SER A 100 9.23 2.37 7.40
CA SER A 100 9.02 3.72 7.93
C SER A 100 10.15 4.68 7.56
N GLY A 101 9.87 5.98 7.61
CA GLY A 101 10.88 6.99 7.25
C GLY A 101 11.15 7.07 5.74
N LEU A 102 12.42 7.18 5.37
CA LEU A 102 12.89 7.40 4.01
C LEU A 102 13.97 6.41 3.57
N HIS A 103 14.58 5.65 4.49
CA HIS A 103 15.68 4.73 4.19
C HIS A 103 15.48 3.34 4.82
N SER A 104 16.08 2.32 4.20
CA SER A 104 16.22 0.97 4.77
C SER A 104 17.64 0.43 4.58
N ALA A 105 18.00 -0.67 5.25
CA ALA A 105 19.22 -1.42 4.93
C ALA A 105 18.95 -2.38 3.78
N ARG A 106 19.89 -2.53 2.85
CA ARG A 106 19.77 -3.37 1.65
C ARG A 106 21.05 -4.14 1.38
N ILE A 107 20.89 -5.37 0.93
CA ILE A 107 21.89 -6.08 0.15
C ILE A 107 21.33 -6.42 -1.25
N HIS A 108 22.12 -6.13 -2.28
CA HIS A 108 21.80 -6.45 -3.68
C HIS A 108 22.45 -7.78 -4.07
N TYR A 109 21.75 -8.59 -4.86
CA TYR A 109 22.34 -9.78 -5.46
C TYR A 109 23.51 -9.43 -6.40
N ASP A 110 24.40 -10.39 -6.63
CA ASP A 110 25.48 -10.26 -7.60
C ASP A 110 25.36 -11.20 -8.80
N LEU A 111 26.14 -10.91 -9.84
CA LEU A 111 26.11 -11.69 -11.08
C LEU A 111 26.52 -13.17 -10.86
N PRO A 112 26.07 -14.10 -11.74
CA PRO A 112 26.48 -15.50 -11.66
C PRO A 112 28.00 -15.67 -11.63
N GLY A 113 28.49 -16.53 -10.75
CA GLY A 113 29.92 -16.77 -10.50
C GLY A 113 30.52 -15.92 -9.37
N VAL A 114 29.74 -15.08 -8.70
CA VAL A 114 30.19 -14.21 -7.60
C VAL A 114 29.41 -14.55 -6.31
N PRO A 115 29.92 -15.46 -5.47
CA PRO A 115 29.24 -15.81 -4.22
C PRO A 115 29.37 -14.70 -3.18
N GLN A 116 28.28 -14.46 -2.46
CA GLN A 116 28.15 -13.51 -1.35
C GLN A 116 28.02 -14.26 -0.02
N ASP A 117 28.65 -13.73 1.02
CA ASP A 117 28.51 -14.16 2.41
C ASP A 117 28.69 -12.92 3.29
N GLU A 118 27.59 -12.22 3.57
CA GLU A 118 27.60 -10.81 3.94
C GLU A 118 26.79 -10.58 5.20
N TYR A 119 27.39 -9.89 6.17
CA TYR A 119 26.81 -9.69 7.49
C TYR A 119 26.61 -8.20 7.77
N LEU A 120 25.42 -7.82 8.23
CA LEU A 120 25.17 -6.56 8.91
C LEU A 120 25.00 -6.85 10.40
N VAL A 121 25.95 -6.39 11.21
CA VAL A 121 26.08 -6.76 12.63
C VAL A 121 25.74 -5.58 13.53
N THR A 122 24.85 -5.80 14.50
CA THR A 122 24.43 -4.81 15.50
C THR A 122 25.61 -4.36 16.39
N PRO A 123 25.47 -3.25 17.12
CA PRO A 123 26.31 -2.97 18.29
C PRO A 123 26.17 -4.07 19.35
N ALA A 124 27.04 -4.02 20.37
CA ALA A 124 26.91 -4.90 21.53
C ALA A 124 25.64 -4.56 22.32
N LEU A 125 24.80 -5.56 22.54
CA LEU A 125 23.63 -5.51 23.41
C LEU A 125 24.02 -6.08 24.78
N ASP A 126 23.66 -5.37 25.86
CA ASP A 126 23.80 -5.87 27.22
C ASP A 126 22.46 -6.43 27.69
N LEU A 127 22.35 -7.76 27.70
CA LEU A 127 21.17 -8.48 28.16
C LEU A 127 21.35 -9.05 29.57
N SER A 128 22.37 -8.60 30.33
CA SER A 128 22.75 -9.20 31.61
C SER A 128 21.75 -8.99 32.75
N ALA A 129 20.89 -7.98 32.64
CA ALA A 129 19.91 -7.60 33.66
C ALA A 129 18.46 -7.70 33.16
N VAL A 130 18.23 -8.45 32.08
CA VAL A 130 16.92 -8.58 31.44
C VAL A 130 16.34 -9.95 31.80
N ASP A 131 15.02 -10.08 31.88
CA ASP A 131 14.37 -11.38 32.12
C ASP A 131 13.87 -12.04 30.82
N SER A 132 13.65 -11.25 29.76
CA SER A 132 13.44 -11.74 28.38
C SER A 132 13.79 -10.68 27.34
N ALA A 133 14.17 -11.10 26.14
CA ALA A 133 14.48 -10.19 25.04
C ALA A 133 13.97 -10.74 23.71
N THR A 134 13.51 -9.84 22.86
CA THR A 134 12.96 -10.17 21.54
C THR A 134 13.55 -9.23 20.50
N LEU A 135 14.04 -9.81 19.40
CA LEU A 135 14.37 -9.10 18.19
C LEU A 135 13.11 -8.99 17.33
N GLU A 136 12.84 -7.81 16.82
CA GLU A 136 11.84 -7.58 15.80
C GLU A 136 12.39 -6.69 14.69
N PHE A 137 12.01 -6.96 13.45
CA PHE A 137 12.37 -6.13 12.30
C PHE A 137 11.38 -6.36 11.16
N TYR A 138 11.26 -5.37 10.28
CA TYR A 138 10.55 -5.53 9.01
C TYR A 138 11.54 -5.90 7.92
N GLU A 139 11.07 -6.67 6.94
CA GLU A 139 11.88 -7.06 5.81
C GLU A 139 11.10 -6.99 4.51
N PHE A 140 11.83 -6.75 3.43
CA PHE A 140 11.30 -6.77 2.08
C PHE A 140 12.26 -7.48 1.13
N GLN A 141 11.78 -7.79 -0.07
CA GLN A 141 12.56 -8.55 -1.05
C GLN A 141 12.33 -8.13 -2.49
N ALA A 142 13.32 -8.39 -3.33
CA ALA A 142 13.15 -8.46 -4.77
C ALA A 142 13.77 -9.74 -5.33
N GLY A 143 12.92 -10.73 -5.65
CA GLY A 143 13.32 -11.98 -6.29
C GLY A 143 13.36 -13.21 -5.37
N TRP A 144 13.09 -13.06 -4.07
CA TRP A 144 13.18 -14.13 -3.06
C TRP A 144 12.47 -15.43 -3.47
N PRO A 145 11.20 -15.43 -3.93
CA PRO A 145 10.50 -16.68 -4.25
C PRO A 145 11.12 -17.49 -5.40
N ALA A 146 11.91 -16.85 -6.28
CA ALA A 146 12.44 -17.46 -7.49
C ALA A 146 13.96 -17.67 -7.44
N TYR A 147 14.67 -16.76 -6.79
CA TYR A 147 16.13 -16.69 -6.79
C TYR A 147 16.73 -16.75 -5.39
N GLY A 148 15.92 -16.63 -4.34
CA GLY A 148 16.43 -16.61 -2.97
C GLY A 148 17.20 -17.87 -2.61
N GLU A 149 18.34 -17.68 -1.94
CA GLU A 149 19.15 -18.76 -1.41
C GLU A 149 19.01 -18.84 0.11
N GLN A 150 19.66 -17.93 0.84
CA GLN A 150 19.65 -17.98 2.30
C GLN A 150 19.72 -16.60 2.97
N HIS A 151 18.69 -16.31 3.75
CA HIS A 151 18.68 -15.23 4.75
C HIS A 151 18.79 -15.86 6.13
N SER A 152 19.52 -15.22 7.04
CA SER A 152 19.65 -15.73 8.41
C SER A 152 19.85 -14.61 9.41
N VAL A 153 19.40 -14.85 10.63
CA VAL A 153 19.85 -14.09 11.80
C VAL A 153 20.79 -15.01 12.58
N ALA A 154 21.98 -14.52 12.91
CA ALA A 154 22.97 -15.23 13.70
C ALA A 154 23.37 -14.40 14.92
N VAL A 155 23.83 -15.07 15.97
CA VAL A 155 24.21 -14.42 17.24
C VAL A 155 25.65 -14.73 17.58
N SER A 156 26.38 -13.73 18.12
CA SER A 156 27.67 -13.94 18.78
C SER A 156 27.68 -13.31 20.16
N THR A 157 28.23 -13.99 21.16
CA THR A 157 28.45 -13.44 22.51
C THR A 157 29.91 -13.05 22.75
N THR A 158 30.76 -13.16 21.73
CA THR A 158 32.22 -13.03 21.91
C THR A 158 32.89 -12.07 20.93
N SER A 159 32.37 -11.93 19.70
CA SER A 159 32.99 -11.07 18.69
C SER A 159 31.96 -10.46 17.75
N GLN A 160 32.09 -9.15 17.51
CA GLN A 160 31.30 -8.44 16.50
C GLN A 160 31.82 -8.68 15.07
N THR A 161 33.10 -9.02 14.91
CA THR A 161 33.81 -8.92 13.63
C THR A 161 34.40 -10.23 13.13
N ASP A 162 34.19 -11.34 13.84
CA ASP A 162 34.67 -12.67 13.45
C ASP A 162 33.49 -13.53 13.01
N PRO A 163 33.31 -13.80 11.70
CA PRO A 163 32.23 -14.67 11.21
C PRO A 163 32.17 -16.04 11.89
N ALA A 164 33.31 -16.60 12.30
CA ALA A 164 33.36 -17.90 12.95
C ALA A 164 32.80 -17.89 14.38
N ALA A 165 32.60 -16.70 14.97
CA ALA A 165 32.02 -16.52 16.29
C ALA A 165 30.49 -16.43 16.28
N PHE A 166 29.86 -16.42 15.09
CA PHE A 166 28.41 -16.35 14.95
C PHE A 166 27.81 -17.75 14.80
N THR A 167 26.76 -18.02 15.59
CA THR A 167 25.92 -19.20 15.47
C THR A 167 24.54 -18.81 14.96
N PRO A 168 23.96 -19.51 13.96
CA PRO A 168 22.63 -19.18 13.46
C PRO A 168 21.57 -19.28 14.56
N LEU A 169 20.76 -18.24 14.71
CA LEU A 169 19.51 -18.25 15.47
C LEU A 169 18.39 -18.83 14.61
N VAL A 170 18.35 -18.41 13.35
CA VAL A 170 17.42 -18.92 12.33
C VAL A 170 18.08 -18.86 10.96
N VAL A 171 17.67 -19.76 10.08
CA VAL A 171 18.10 -19.83 8.69
C VAL A 171 16.86 -20.04 7.85
N TRP A 172 16.67 -19.18 6.86
CA TRP A 172 15.52 -19.19 5.97
C TRP A 172 15.93 -19.43 4.53
N THR A 173 15.03 -20.06 3.80
CA THR A 173 15.06 -20.27 2.36
C THR A 173 13.68 -19.93 1.79
N PRO A 174 13.52 -19.79 0.46
CA PRO A 174 12.20 -19.55 -0.12
C PRO A 174 11.17 -20.66 0.14
N THR A 175 11.62 -21.82 0.63
CA THR A 175 10.73 -22.97 0.89
C THR A 175 10.09 -22.97 2.27
N ASP A 176 10.70 -22.31 3.24
CA ASP A 176 10.28 -22.31 4.65
C ASP A 176 10.01 -20.91 5.21
N HIS A 177 10.25 -19.86 4.41
CA HIS A 177 10.00 -18.48 4.80
C HIS A 177 9.37 -17.66 3.68
N SER A 178 8.25 -17.00 4.01
CA SER A 178 7.56 -16.06 3.14
C SER A 178 7.70 -14.67 3.73
N ILE A 179 8.27 -13.75 2.95
CA ILE A 179 8.40 -12.34 3.34
C ILE A 179 7.04 -11.65 3.13
N SER A 180 6.55 -10.97 4.16
CA SER A 180 5.22 -10.33 4.22
C SER A 180 5.32 -8.96 4.91
N ASP A 181 4.22 -8.20 4.93
CA ASP A 181 4.16 -6.88 5.57
C ASP A 181 4.16 -6.95 7.12
N ALA A 182 4.03 -8.14 7.70
CA ALA A 182 4.15 -8.34 9.15
C ALA A 182 5.63 -8.40 9.58
N PRO A 183 5.98 -7.88 10.78
CA PRO A 183 7.35 -7.93 11.26
C PRO A 183 7.79 -9.36 11.59
N VAL A 184 9.07 -9.64 11.37
CA VAL A 184 9.71 -10.85 11.86
C VAL A 184 9.99 -10.69 13.35
N THR A 185 9.58 -11.68 14.15
CA THR A 185 9.80 -11.69 15.61
C THR A 185 10.61 -12.92 16.01
N LEU A 186 11.78 -12.73 16.63
CA LEU A 186 12.66 -13.79 17.10
C LEU A 186 12.94 -13.65 18.61
N SER A 187 12.77 -14.74 19.35
CA SER A 187 13.14 -14.81 20.77
C SER A 187 14.66 -14.84 20.94
N LEU A 188 15.16 -14.05 21.90
CA LEU A 188 16.55 -14.06 22.35
C LEU A 188 16.71 -14.66 23.76
N ALA A 189 15.71 -15.44 24.22
CA ALA A 189 15.68 -15.99 25.58
C ALA A 189 16.95 -16.75 25.98
N ASP A 190 17.60 -17.44 25.04
CA ASP A 190 18.84 -18.19 25.30
C ASP A 190 20.06 -17.30 25.58
N TYR A 191 19.98 -16.01 25.26
CA TYR A 191 21.05 -15.02 25.43
C TYR A 191 20.77 -14.04 26.57
N VAL A 192 19.65 -14.20 27.26
CA VAL A 192 19.34 -13.45 28.48
C VAL A 192 20.38 -13.76 29.55
N GLY A 193 20.86 -12.74 30.25
CA GLY A 193 21.94 -12.83 31.23
C GLY A 193 23.34 -12.62 30.65
N GLU A 194 23.49 -12.58 29.32
CA GLU A 194 24.77 -12.26 28.67
C GLU A 194 25.02 -10.75 28.64
N SER A 195 26.20 -10.32 29.11
CA SER A 195 26.61 -8.90 29.09
C SER A 195 27.04 -8.38 27.73
N THR A 196 27.10 -9.26 26.73
CA THR A 196 27.51 -8.91 25.37
C THR A 196 26.87 -9.89 24.39
N VAL A 197 25.95 -9.37 23.57
CA VAL A 197 25.28 -10.09 22.50
C VAL A 197 25.34 -9.24 21.23
N TYR A 198 25.76 -9.83 20.12
CA TYR A 198 25.73 -9.24 18.79
C TYR A 198 24.77 -10.05 17.93
N LEU A 199 23.90 -9.38 17.20
CA LEU A 199 23.03 -10.01 16.20
C LEU A 199 23.58 -9.66 14.82
N ALA A 200 23.54 -10.62 13.90
CA ALA A 200 23.97 -10.43 12.53
C ALA A 200 22.87 -10.87 11.57
N PHE A 201 22.47 -9.97 10.69
CA PHE A 201 21.69 -10.30 9.51
C PHE A 201 22.64 -10.76 8.43
N ARG A 202 22.59 -12.04 8.09
CA ARG A 202 23.52 -12.68 7.16
C ARG A 202 22.79 -13.13 5.91
N TYR A 203 23.30 -12.65 4.78
CA TYR A 203 22.87 -13.01 3.44
C TYR A 203 23.92 -13.93 2.79
N THR A 204 23.49 -15.06 2.24
CA THR A 204 24.33 -15.95 1.42
C THR A 204 23.63 -16.24 0.10
N GLY A 205 24.31 -16.01 -1.02
CA GLY A 205 23.75 -16.28 -2.34
C GLY A 205 24.73 -16.07 -3.50
N GLU A 206 24.42 -16.66 -4.66
CA GLU A 206 25.11 -16.42 -5.94
C GLU A 206 24.06 -16.21 -7.05
N ASN A 207 23.93 -14.99 -7.58
CA ASN A 207 22.81 -14.64 -8.48
C ASN A 207 21.44 -14.96 -7.86
N ALA A 208 21.28 -14.50 -6.63
CA ALA A 208 20.09 -14.68 -5.81
C ALA A 208 19.19 -13.43 -5.83
N ASP A 209 18.60 -13.04 -4.70
CA ASP A 209 17.63 -11.96 -4.56
C ASP A 209 18.19 -10.71 -3.85
N ASP A 210 17.40 -9.65 -3.79
CA ASP A 210 17.69 -8.51 -2.92
C ASP A 210 16.94 -8.65 -1.60
N TRP A 211 17.63 -8.37 -0.50
CA TRP A 211 17.04 -8.35 0.83
C TRP A 211 17.14 -6.97 1.47
N TYR A 212 16.03 -6.54 2.06
CA TYR A 212 15.90 -5.25 2.72
C TYR A 212 15.45 -5.45 4.16
N LEU A 213 15.97 -4.63 5.06
CA LEU A 213 15.65 -4.62 6.47
C LEU A 213 15.29 -3.21 6.91
N ASP A 214 14.27 -3.10 7.74
CA ASP A 214 13.87 -1.83 8.32
C ASP A 214 13.34 -1.98 9.76
N ASP A 215 13.36 -0.89 10.51
CA ASP A 215 12.89 -0.78 11.90
C ASP A 215 13.34 -1.94 12.80
N VAL A 216 14.66 -2.17 12.85
CA VAL A 216 15.27 -3.21 13.69
C VAL A 216 15.24 -2.79 15.14
N ARG A 217 14.52 -3.55 15.96
CA ARG A 217 14.39 -3.33 17.40
C ARG A 217 14.72 -4.55 18.23
N VAL A 218 15.44 -4.35 19.33
CA VAL A 218 15.57 -5.34 20.40
C VAL A 218 15.01 -4.74 21.66
N THR A 219 14.08 -5.46 22.25
CA THR A 219 13.26 -4.95 23.34
C THR A 219 12.98 -6.05 24.34
N GLU A 220 12.62 -5.65 25.55
CA GLU A 220 11.95 -6.57 26.47
C GLU A 220 10.46 -6.68 26.09
N PRO A 221 9.92 -7.90 25.93
CA PRO A 221 8.49 -8.14 25.89
C PRO A 221 7.77 -7.60 27.13
N PHE A 222 6.53 -7.17 26.95
CA PHE A 222 5.67 -6.79 28.06
C PHE A 222 5.42 -7.96 29.03
N ASP A 223 5.04 -7.66 30.28
CA ASP A 223 4.74 -8.70 31.27
C ASP A 223 3.54 -9.54 30.81
N LEU A 224 2.48 -8.89 30.36
CA LEU A 224 1.28 -9.53 29.81
C LEU A 224 0.93 -8.89 28.46
N ASP A 225 0.99 -9.69 27.41
CA ASP A 225 0.78 -9.23 26.04
C ASP A 225 0.36 -10.40 25.15
N VAL A 226 -0.78 -10.25 24.48
CA VAL A 226 -1.31 -11.23 23.54
C VAL A 226 -1.68 -10.54 22.24
N ALA A 227 -1.43 -11.22 21.13
CA ALA A 227 -1.64 -10.66 19.80
C ALA A 227 -2.52 -11.57 18.96
N LEU A 228 -3.31 -10.97 18.06
CA LEU A 228 -3.98 -11.67 16.97
C LEU A 228 -3.15 -11.56 15.69
N ARG A 229 -3.00 -12.68 14.98
CA ARG A 229 -2.28 -12.77 13.71
C ARG A 229 -3.12 -13.52 12.68
N ASP A 230 -2.78 -13.32 11.41
CA ASP A 230 -3.32 -14.06 10.26
C ASP A 230 -4.85 -14.10 10.21
N PHE A 231 -5.52 -12.99 10.56
CA PHE A 231 -6.98 -12.94 10.53
C PHE A 231 -7.47 -12.95 9.09
N THR A 232 -8.21 -13.99 8.73
CA THR A 232 -8.70 -14.26 7.37
C THR A 232 -10.18 -14.63 7.39
N PRO A 233 -10.90 -14.60 6.26
CA PRO A 233 -10.47 -14.10 4.95
C PRO A 233 -10.24 -12.58 4.95
N ASP A 234 -9.20 -12.15 4.24
CA ASP A 234 -8.98 -10.75 3.86
C ASP A 234 -9.12 -10.67 2.35
N ALA A 235 -10.32 -10.33 1.89
CA ALA A 235 -10.67 -10.34 0.48
C ALA A 235 -11.46 -9.07 0.17
N GLN A 236 -11.19 -8.47 -0.99
CA GLN A 236 -11.84 -7.22 -1.37
C GLN A 236 -13.34 -7.41 -1.65
N GLN A 237 -13.72 -8.48 -2.37
CA GLN A 237 -15.12 -8.77 -2.72
C GLN A 237 -15.45 -10.26 -2.73
N TRP A 238 -16.72 -10.57 -2.43
CA TRP A 238 -17.33 -11.90 -2.46
C TRP A 238 -18.53 -11.93 -3.41
N ALA A 239 -18.75 -13.08 -4.03
CA ALA A 239 -19.99 -13.36 -4.75
C ALA A 239 -21.08 -13.90 -3.80
N ASP A 240 -22.32 -13.88 -4.29
CA ASP A 240 -23.44 -14.54 -3.61
C ASP A 240 -23.16 -16.04 -3.41
N GLY A 241 -23.25 -16.49 -2.17
CA GLY A 241 -22.98 -17.86 -1.77
C GLY A 241 -21.51 -18.20 -1.53
N ASP A 242 -20.58 -17.25 -1.65
CA ASP A 242 -19.17 -17.51 -1.34
C ASP A 242 -18.99 -17.84 0.15
N PRO A 243 -18.11 -18.81 0.48
CA PRO A 243 -17.88 -19.21 1.85
C PRO A 243 -17.00 -18.20 2.60
N ILE A 244 -17.51 -17.69 3.71
CA ILE A 244 -16.76 -16.86 4.68
C ILE A 244 -16.39 -17.76 5.85
N THR A 245 -15.13 -18.16 5.95
CA THR A 245 -14.63 -19.01 7.05
C THR A 245 -13.56 -18.26 7.84
N PRO A 246 -13.94 -17.59 8.94
CA PRO A 246 -12.96 -16.84 9.71
C PRO A 246 -11.89 -17.74 10.31
N SER A 247 -10.63 -17.33 10.25
CA SER A 247 -9.54 -17.99 10.96
C SER A 247 -8.50 -16.98 11.43
N LEU A 248 -7.80 -17.31 12.51
CA LEU A 248 -6.77 -16.45 13.11
C LEU A 248 -5.76 -17.30 13.89
N VAL A 249 -4.68 -16.67 14.32
CA VAL A 249 -3.72 -17.20 15.29
C VAL A 249 -3.70 -16.29 16.52
N LEU A 250 -4.05 -16.83 17.67
CA LEU A 250 -3.84 -16.17 18.96
C LEU A 250 -2.41 -16.47 19.44
N ALA A 251 -1.64 -15.45 19.82
CA ALA A 251 -0.28 -15.62 20.32
C ALA A 251 -0.11 -14.97 21.69
N ASN A 252 0.54 -15.66 22.64
CA ASN A 252 1.07 -15.03 23.84
C ASN A 252 2.48 -14.52 23.57
N VAL A 253 2.64 -13.21 23.46
CA VAL A 253 3.91 -12.54 23.17
C VAL A 253 4.55 -11.89 24.41
N GLY A 254 3.85 -11.91 25.54
CA GLY A 254 4.34 -11.43 26.83
C GLY A 254 5.12 -12.46 27.64
N LYS A 255 5.51 -12.09 28.86
CA LYS A 255 6.35 -12.89 29.78
C LYS A 255 5.56 -13.77 30.75
N GLN A 256 4.25 -13.58 30.83
CA GLN A 256 3.37 -14.29 31.78
C GLN A 256 2.34 -15.16 31.05
N VAL A 257 1.85 -16.18 31.75
CA VAL A 257 0.70 -16.98 31.26
C VAL A 257 -0.52 -16.08 31.20
N ALA A 258 -1.29 -16.16 30.11
CA ALA A 258 -2.42 -15.29 29.86
C ALA A 258 -3.74 -16.07 29.85
N ASP A 259 -4.75 -15.52 30.53
CA ASP A 259 -6.15 -15.91 30.35
C ASP A 259 -6.78 -14.91 29.37
N VAL A 260 -7.23 -15.41 28.22
CA VAL A 260 -7.70 -14.57 27.10
C VAL A 260 -9.10 -15.00 26.70
N THR A 261 -9.98 -14.06 26.42
CA THR A 261 -11.24 -14.35 25.73
C THR A 261 -11.17 -13.81 24.31
N VAL A 262 -11.15 -14.69 23.31
CA VAL A 262 -11.23 -14.28 21.91
C VAL A 262 -12.70 -14.13 21.52
N VAL A 263 -13.05 -12.97 20.98
CA VAL A 263 -14.38 -12.65 20.46
C VAL A 263 -14.28 -12.43 18.96
N VAL A 264 -14.99 -13.24 18.18
CA VAL A 264 -15.11 -13.07 16.73
C VAL A 264 -16.54 -12.69 16.38
N THR A 265 -16.69 -11.63 15.59
CA THR A 265 -17.97 -11.11 15.12
C THR A 265 -17.95 -10.91 13.61
N ILE A 266 -19.09 -11.17 12.98
CA ILE A 266 -19.33 -10.79 11.58
C ILE A 266 -20.60 -9.94 11.53
N GLU A 267 -20.46 -8.74 10.99
CA GLU A 267 -21.57 -7.85 10.67
C GLU A 267 -21.85 -7.91 9.16
N GLU A 268 -23.11 -8.06 8.78
CA GLU A 268 -23.60 -7.91 7.40
C GLU A 268 -24.43 -6.64 7.35
N SER A 269 -23.97 -5.64 6.60
CA SER A 269 -24.65 -4.35 6.47
C SER A 269 -25.01 -3.70 7.83
N GLY A 270 -24.14 -3.85 8.82
CA GLY A 270 -24.29 -3.32 10.17
C GLY A 270 -25.22 -4.15 11.08
N GLN A 271 -25.70 -5.30 10.60
CA GLN A 271 -26.40 -6.29 11.42
C GLN A 271 -25.42 -7.38 11.87
N LEU A 272 -25.31 -7.61 13.17
CA LEU A 272 -24.51 -8.71 13.71
C LEU A 272 -25.15 -10.06 13.34
N ILE A 273 -24.53 -10.79 12.41
CA ILE A 273 -25.01 -12.10 11.93
C ILE A 273 -24.29 -13.27 12.58
N TYR A 274 -23.09 -13.02 13.13
CA TYR A 274 -22.31 -14.02 13.84
C TYR A 274 -21.57 -13.40 15.02
N SER A 275 -21.57 -14.09 16.15
CA SER A 275 -20.75 -13.77 17.31
C SER A 275 -20.38 -15.05 18.03
N HIS A 276 -19.10 -15.22 18.31
CA HIS A 276 -18.58 -16.32 19.10
C HIS A 276 -17.54 -15.79 20.08
N SER A 277 -17.55 -16.37 21.28
CA SER A 277 -16.62 -16.01 22.34
C SER A 277 -16.09 -17.29 22.96
N GLN A 278 -14.77 -17.39 23.04
CA GLN A 278 -14.07 -18.56 23.56
C GLN A 278 -12.93 -18.12 24.47
N ALA A 279 -12.83 -18.77 25.63
CA ALA A 279 -11.77 -18.53 26.58
C ALA A 279 -10.60 -19.50 26.34
N PHE A 280 -9.40 -18.97 26.48
CA PHE A 280 -8.13 -19.67 26.35
C PHE A 280 -7.26 -19.40 27.57
N HIS A 281 -6.47 -20.41 27.91
CA HIS A 281 -5.38 -20.30 28.87
C HIS A 281 -4.10 -20.63 28.11
N ILE A 282 -3.30 -19.62 27.79
CA ILE A 282 -2.15 -19.75 26.89
C ILE A 282 -0.85 -19.53 27.66
N LEU A 283 0.08 -20.48 27.49
CA LEU A 283 1.42 -20.41 28.07
C LEU A 283 2.25 -19.34 27.36
N VAL A 284 3.34 -18.92 28.02
CA VAL A 284 4.30 -17.97 27.46
C VAL A 284 4.84 -18.48 26.13
N GLY A 285 4.76 -17.66 25.08
CA GLY A 285 5.22 -18.01 23.73
C GLY A 285 4.32 -19.00 22.98
N GLU A 286 3.18 -19.42 23.54
CA GLU A 286 2.25 -20.32 22.87
C GLU A 286 1.49 -19.59 21.75
N THR A 287 1.29 -20.28 20.62
CA THR A 287 0.42 -19.86 19.54
C THR A 287 -0.71 -20.88 19.34
N VAL A 288 -1.93 -20.39 19.17
CA VAL A 288 -3.16 -21.19 19.05
C VAL A 288 -3.88 -20.79 17.77
N PRO A 289 -3.80 -21.61 16.70
CA PRO A 289 -4.58 -21.38 15.50
C PRO A 289 -6.05 -21.75 15.73
N GLU A 290 -6.96 -20.87 15.34
CA GLU A 290 -8.41 -21.05 15.49
C GLU A 290 -9.13 -20.89 14.15
N THR A 291 -10.19 -21.67 13.96
CA THR A 291 -11.05 -21.61 12.78
C THR A 291 -12.51 -21.67 13.20
N TYR A 292 -13.30 -20.75 12.66
CA TYR A 292 -14.69 -20.58 13.02
C TYR A 292 -15.62 -21.15 11.93
N PRO A 293 -16.90 -21.43 12.26
CA PRO A 293 -17.86 -21.96 11.30
C PRO A 293 -18.00 -21.09 10.05
N THR A 294 -18.10 -21.76 8.89
CA THR A 294 -18.33 -21.12 7.61
C THR A 294 -19.75 -20.54 7.52
N LEU A 295 -19.83 -19.30 7.07
CA LEU A 295 -21.06 -18.62 6.65
C LEU A 295 -21.04 -18.45 5.14
N LEU A 296 -22.18 -18.11 4.55
CA LEU A 296 -22.26 -17.81 3.12
C LEU A 296 -22.56 -16.33 2.94
N ALA A 297 -21.79 -15.65 2.10
CA ALA A 297 -22.08 -14.28 1.73
C ALA A 297 -23.43 -14.20 1.01
N SER A 298 -24.26 -13.25 1.39
CA SER A 298 -25.44 -12.84 0.63
C SER A 298 -25.12 -11.62 -0.24
N ALA A 299 -25.64 -11.56 -1.46
CA ALA A 299 -25.43 -10.46 -2.40
C ALA A 299 -25.91 -9.10 -1.86
N GLY A 300 -25.18 -8.05 -2.22
CA GLY A 300 -25.57 -6.64 -2.03
C GLY A 300 -25.31 -6.08 -0.63
N ASN A 301 -24.27 -6.56 0.05
CA ASN A 301 -23.93 -6.16 1.40
C ASN A 301 -22.45 -5.80 1.51
N TYR A 302 -22.11 -5.02 2.54
CA TYR A 302 -20.74 -5.02 3.07
C TYR A 302 -20.68 -5.93 4.29
N TYR A 303 -19.48 -6.45 4.58
CA TYR A 303 -19.19 -7.28 5.71
C TYR A 303 -18.06 -6.68 6.53
N ARG A 304 -18.22 -6.68 7.85
CA ARG A 304 -17.13 -6.40 8.79
C ARG A 304 -16.87 -7.64 9.60
N LEU A 305 -15.70 -8.25 9.38
CA LEU A 305 -15.17 -9.31 10.19
C LEU A 305 -14.30 -8.65 11.26
N ARG A 306 -14.51 -9.00 12.51
CA ARG A 306 -13.71 -8.47 13.61
C ARG A 306 -13.37 -9.59 14.57
N ALA A 307 -12.10 -9.66 14.95
CA ALA A 307 -11.60 -10.47 16.03
C ALA A 307 -10.99 -9.56 17.11
N GLU A 308 -11.23 -9.89 18.37
CA GLU A 308 -10.64 -9.20 19.52
C GLU A 308 -10.18 -10.24 20.54
N ALA A 309 -8.91 -10.18 20.91
CA ALA A 309 -8.38 -10.86 22.08
C ALA A 309 -8.58 -9.95 23.30
N GLN A 310 -9.39 -10.42 24.25
CA GLN A 310 -9.65 -9.71 25.50
C GLN A 310 -8.77 -10.30 26.59
N CYS A 311 -7.67 -9.62 26.89
CA CYS A 311 -6.77 -9.96 27.99
C CYS A 311 -6.69 -8.79 28.97
N ALA A 312 -7.07 -9.02 30.23
CA ALA A 312 -7.12 -7.97 31.24
C ALA A 312 -5.70 -7.65 31.74
N GLY A 313 -5.27 -6.40 31.56
CA GLY A 313 -3.91 -5.98 31.93
C GLY A 313 -2.89 -6.21 30.83
N ASP A 314 -3.35 -6.53 29.61
CA ASP A 314 -2.53 -6.47 28.40
C ASP A 314 -1.92 -5.07 28.24
N GLU A 315 -0.62 -5.04 27.95
CA GLU A 315 0.17 -3.80 27.86
C GLU A 315 0.34 -3.30 26.41
N ALA A 316 -0.11 -4.05 25.41
CA ALA A 316 -0.08 -3.72 23.98
C ALA A 316 -1.46 -3.93 23.30
N PRO A 317 -2.52 -3.22 23.72
CA PRO A 317 -3.89 -3.49 23.24
C PRO A 317 -4.13 -3.24 21.74
N ASP A 318 -3.18 -2.67 21.00
CA ASP A 318 -3.34 -2.32 19.58
C ASP A 318 -3.22 -3.54 18.64
N ASP A 319 -2.50 -4.60 19.03
CA ASP A 319 -2.38 -5.85 18.25
C ASP A 319 -3.39 -6.94 18.68
N ASN A 320 -4.24 -6.60 19.63
CA ASN A 320 -5.30 -7.45 20.15
C ASN A 320 -6.55 -7.44 19.26
N VAL A 321 -6.63 -6.55 18.26
CA VAL A 321 -7.80 -6.36 17.41
C VAL A 321 -7.42 -6.47 15.94
N SER A 322 -8.14 -7.31 15.20
CA SER A 322 -8.03 -7.39 13.75
C SER A 322 -9.40 -7.17 13.12
N VAL A 323 -9.46 -6.39 12.04
CA VAL A 323 -10.69 -6.08 11.31
C VAL A 323 -10.44 -6.23 9.81
N ASN A 324 -11.24 -7.07 9.16
CA ASN A 324 -11.26 -7.20 7.70
C ASN A 324 -12.62 -6.72 7.19
N ILE A 325 -12.61 -5.98 6.08
CA ILE A 325 -13.82 -5.48 5.43
C ILE A 325 -13.85 -5.99 4.00
N ALA A 326 -15.00 -6.52 3.60
CA ALA A 326 -15.26 -7.00 2.25
C ALA A 326 -16.67 -6.57 1.82
N ASP A 327 -16.97 -6.65 0.53
CA ASP A 327 -18.33 -6.46 0.04
C ASP A 327 -18.80 -7.57 -0.91
N SER A 328 -20.10 -7.63 -1.15
CA SER A 328 -20.72 -8.53 -2.11
C SER A 328 -21.63 -7.79 -3.09
N TYR A 329 -21.24 -6.56 -3.43
CA TYR A 329 -22.09 -5.67 -4.20
C TYR A 329 -22.47 -6.25 -5.57
N THR A 330 -23.52 -5.72 -6.20
CA THR A 330 -24.06 -6.33 -7.42
C THR A 330 -24.04 -5.45 -8.65
N ARG A 331 -23.85 -4.12 -8.51
CA ARG A 331 -23.80 -3.26 -9.70
C ARG A 331 -22.47 -3.41 -10.42
N PRO A 332 -22.44 -3.24 -11.76
CA PRO A 332 -21.19 -3.15 -12.48
C PRO A 332 -20.29 -2.07 -11.88
N HIS A 333 -19.01 -2.40 -11.66
CA HIS A 333 -18.00 -1.41 -11.34
C HIS A 333 -17.55 -0.66 -12.60
N VAL A 334 -17.33 0.65 -12.47
CA VAL A 334 -16.73 1.47 -13.52
C VAL A 334 -15.37 1.92 -13.01
N PRO A 335 -14.28 1.27 -13.43
CA PRO A 335 -12.96 1.59 -12.92
C PRO A 335 -12.51 2.98 -13.36
N LEU A 336 -11.75 3.62 -12.49
CA LEU A 336 -11.16 4.92 -12.70
C LEU A 336 -9.64 4.83 -12.83
N GLY A 337 -9.13 5.06 -14.03
CA GLY A 337 -7.70 5.24 -14.25
C GLY A 337 -7.23 6.66 -13.94
N TRP A 338 -6.20 6.82 -13.11
CA TRP A 338 -5.46 8.07 -12.92
C TRP A 338 -4.11 7.93 -13.60
N PHE A 339 -3.99 8.51 -14.79
CA PHE A 339 -2.76 8.44 -15.56
C PHE A 339 -1.96 9.73 -15.43
N GLN A 340 -0.87 9.67 -14.67
CA GLN A 340 0.10 10.74 -14.58
C GLN A 340 0.96 10.78 -15.84
N THR A 341 0.91 11.91 -16.54
CA THR A 341 1.53 12.12 -17.85
C THR A 341 2.17 13.50 -17.92
N ASN A 342 2.85 13.82 -19.01
CA ASN A 342 3.35 15.16 -19.32
C ASN A 342 3.68 15.22 -20.81
N ALA A 343 3.40 16.33 -21.48
CA ALA A 343 3.60 16.47 -22.93
C ALA A 343 5.09 16.44 -23.36
N GLY A 344 6.02 16.65 -22.42
CA GLY A 344 7.45 16.44 -22.60
C GLY A 344 7.97 15.05 -22.23
N CYS A 345 7.12 14.20 -21.64
CA CYS A 345 7.49 12.84 -21.22
C CYS A 345 7.49 11.86 -22.40
N GLY A 346 8.69 11.45 -22.83
CA GLY A 346 8.87 10.49 -23.91
C GLY A 346 8.16 9.15 -23.67
N PRO A 347 8.39 8.46 -22.53
CA PRO A 347 7.74 7.18 -22.24
C PRO A 347 6.21 7.25 -22.14
N CYS A 348 5.65 8.42 -21.83
CA CYS A 348 4.20 8.60 -21.74
C CYS A 348 3.49 8.48 -23.10
N ALA A 349 4.17 8.74 -24.23
CA ALA A 349 3.53 8.77 -25.54
C ALA A 349 2.88 7.44 -25.97
N ALA A 350 3.42 6.30 -25.53
CA ALA A 350 2.89 4.98 -25.84
C ALA A 350 1.58 4.66 -25.07
N PRO A 351 1.54 4.74 -23.73
CA PRO A 351 0.30 4.56 -22.97
C PRO A 351 -0.77 5.61 -23.33
N GLU A 352 -0.38 6.85 -23.63
CA GLU A 352 -1.28 7.88 -24.17
C GLU A 352 -2.08 7.38 -25.38
N ALA A 353 -1.37 6.87 -26.40
CA ALA A 353 -1.96 6.33 -27.61
C ALA A 353 -2.76 5.04 -27.38
N ALA A 354 -2.33 4.20 -26.42
CA ALA A 354 -3.04 2.99 -26.06
C ALA A 354 -4.42 3.30 -25.46
N PHE A 355 -4.49 4.24 -24.51
CA PHE A 355 -5.75 4.71 -23.93
C PHE A 355 -6.66 5.37 -24.97
N ASP A 356 -6.12 6.19 -25.86
CA ASP A 356 -6.91 6.82 -26.94
C ASP A 356 -7.53 5.80 -27.90
N ALA A 357 -6.87 4.67 -28.11
CA ALA A 357 -7.39 3.58 -28.93
C ALA A 357 -8.43 2.72 -28.18
N TRP A 358 -8.24 2.51 -26.88
CA TRP A 358 -9.04 1.60 -26.06
C TRP A 358 -10.31 2.24 -25.51
N LEU A 359 -10.21 3.43 -24.91
CA LEU A 359 -11.31 4.08 -24.17
C LEU A 359 -12.58 4.30 -25.00
N PRO A 360 -12.54 4.67 -26.30
CA PRO A 360 -13.75 4.78 -27.12
C PRO A 360 -14.54 3.48 -27.26
N GLY A 361 -13.88 2.32 -27.11
CA GLY A 361 -14.52 1.01 -27.11
C GLY A 361 -15.25 0.65 -25.81
N GLN A 362 -14.99 1.38 -24.72
CA GLN A 362 -15.50 1.08 -23.38
C GLN A 362 -16.88 1.70 -23.09
N ALA A 363 -17.34 2.65 -23.90
CA ALA A 363 -18.57 3.40 -23.65
C ALA A 363 -18.61 3.97 -22.21
N ASP A 364 -19.55 3.51 -21.38
CA ASP A 364 -19.71 3.95 -19.97
C ASP A 364 -19.10 2.94 -18.96
N ALA A 365 -18.31 1.96 -19.44
CA ALA A 365 -17.74 0.88 -18.61
C ALA A 365 -16.33 1.17 -18.07
N ALA A 366 -15.75 2.32 -18.38
CA ALA A 366 -14.46 2.75 -17.82
C ALA A 366 -14.38 4.29 -17.81
N ALA A 367 -13.63 4.82 -16.86
CA ALA A 367 -13.27 6.24 -16.83
C ALA A 367 -11.77 6.43 -16.68
N LEU A 368 -11.23 7.46 -17.32
CA LEU A 368 -9.82 7.83 -17.29
C LEU A 368 -9.69 9.34 -17.04
N ILE A 369 -8.75 9.71 -16.19
CA ILE A 369 -8.29 11.08 -15.99
C ILE A 369 -6.81 11.11 -16.30
N ARG A 370 -6.39 12.03 -17.18
CA ARG A 370 -4.96 12.30 -17.42
C ARG A 370 -4.51 13.50 -16.60
N LEU A 371 -3.62 13.22 -15.65
CA LEU A 371 -3.02 14.17 -14.73
C LEU A 371 -1.70 14.64 -15.33
N HIS A 372 -1.68 15.84 -15.91
CA HIS A 372 -0.43 16.39 -16.43
C HIS A 372 0.43 16.85 -15.25
N ALA A 373 1.57 16.20 -15.03
CA ALA A 373 2.55 16.54 -13.99
C ALA A 373 3.46 17.69 -14.42
N GLY A 374 4.15 18.31 -13.46
CA GLY A 374 5.11 19.39 -13.72
C GLY A 374 6.48 18.93 -14.24
N THR A 375 6.68 17.63 -14.43
CA THR A 375 7.92 17.03 -14.91
C THR A 375 7.63 16.01 -16.02
N PRO A 376 8.53 15.83 -17.00
CA PRO A 376 9.81 16.52 -17.17
C PRO A 376 9.69 17.94 -17.76
N ASP A 377 8.56 18.32 -18.37
CA ASP A 377 8.36 19.68 -18.89
C ASP A 377 7.47 20.52 -17.95
N ALA A 378 8.10 21.38 -17.16
CA ALA A 378 7.41 22.31 -16.26
C ALA A 378 6.59 23.39 -17.00
N PHE A 379 6.77 23.52 -18.32
CA PHE A 379 6.04 24.44 -19.17
C PHE A 379 4.94 23.78 -20.00
N ASP A 380 4.63 22.51 -19.73
CA ASP A 380 3.47 21.83 -20.31
C ASP A 380 2.20 22.66 -20.07
N PRO A 381 1.56 23.22 -21.12
CA PRO A 381 0.38 24.06 -20.95
C PRO A 381 -0.81 23.30 -20.36
N LEU A 382 -0.88 21.98 -20.50
CA LEU A 382 -1.93 21.18 -19.88
C LEU A 382 -1.73 21.08 -18.35
N TYR A 383 -0.47 21.00 -17.89
CA TYR A 383 -0.14 21.13 -16.47
C TYR A 383 -0.45 22.54 -15.95
N LEU A 384 0.01 23.58 -16.66
CA LEU A 384 -0.12 24.98 -16.22
C LEU A 384 -1.56 25.46 -16.08
N GLN A 385 -2.51 24.87 -16.82
CA GLN A 385 -3.93 25.20 -16.69
C GLN A 385 -4.53 24.81 -15.33
N ASN A 386 -3.99 23.79 -14.67
CA ASN A 386 -4.50 23.32 -13.38
C ASN A 386 -3.39 22.75 -12.48
N ALA A 387 -2.27 23.47 -12.39
CA ALA A 387 -1.06 22.97 -11.75
C ALA A 387 -1.28 22.56 -10.29
N SER A 388 -2.10 23.30 -9.53
CA SER A 388 -2.35 23.02 -8.12
C SER A 388 -3.11 21.71 -7.90
N GLN A 389 -4.16 21.44 -8.68
CA GLN A 389 -4.94 20.21 -8.48
C GLN A 389 -4.26 19.00 -9.12
N ASN A 390 -3.59 19.16 -10.27
CA ASN A 390 -2.73 18.10 -10.82
C ASN A 390 -1.66 17.70 -9.81
N HIS A 391 -0.95 18.68 -9.24
CA HIS A 391 0.06 18.40 -8.22
C HIS A 391 -0.52 17.75 -6.97
N ALA A 392 -1.66 18.24 -6.47
CA ALA A 392 -2.28 17.65 -5.28
C ALA A 392 -2.76 16.20 -5.50
N LEU A 393 -3.27 15.87 -6.68
CA LEU A 393 -3.68 14.50 -7.01
C LEU A 393 -2.47 13.58 -7.20
N VAL A 394 -1.39 14.06 -7.82
CA VAL A 394 -0.11 13.33 -7.88
C VAL A 394 0.50 13.11 -6.50
N LEU A 395 0.33 14.05 -5.56
CA LEU A 395 0.78 13.85 -4.19
C LEU A 395 -0.12 12.87 -3.42
N ALA A 396 -1.42 12.88 -3.71
CA ALA A 396 -2.41 12.02 -3.05
C ALA A 396 -2.24 10.53 -3.40
N THR A 397 -1.59 10.20 -4.52
CA THR A 397 -1.21 8.81 -4.85
C THR A 397 -0.03 8.30 -4.03
N GLY A 398 0.65 9.15 -3.27
CA GLY A 398 1.86 8.75 -2.53
C GLY A 398 3.11 8.66 -3.43
N PRO A 399 4.31 8.57 -2.83
CA PRO A 399 5.55 8.37 -3.58
C PRO A 399 5.53 7.02 -4.31
N PRO A 400 6.21 6.92 -5.48
CA PRO A 400 7.16 7.87 -6.05
C PRO A 400 6.48 8.82 -7.06
N TYR A 401 6.94 10.07 -7.13
CA TYR A 401 6.31 11.10 -7.97
C TYR A 401 6.99 11.23 -9.35
N PHE A 402 6.99 10.18 -10.17
CA PHE A 402 7.54 10.22 -11.53
C PHE A 402 6.46 10.08 -12.61
N THR A 403 6.86 10.18 -13.88
CA THR A 403 5.93 10.26 -15.01
C THR A 403 6.54 9.50 -16.19
N PRO A 404 5.86 8.47 -16.75
CA PRO A 404 4.47 8.06 -16.50
C PRO A 404 4.26 7.36 -15.15
N HIS A 405 3.05 7.46 -14.60
CA HIS A 405 2.61 6.68 -13.44
C HIS A 405 1.10 6.40 -13.56
N PHE A 406 0.62 5.22 -13.20
CA PHE A 406 -0.79 4.87 -13.36
C PHE A 406 -1.38 4.19 -12.14
N TRP A 407 -2.56 4.67 -11.74
CA TRP A 407 -3.35 4.11 -10.66
C TRP A 407 -4.73 3.71 -11.16
N VAL A 408 -5.30 2.64 -10.62
CA VAL A 408 -6.70 2.27 -10.86
C VAL A 408 -7.49 2.29 -9.55
N ASP A 409 -8.62 2.98 -9.57
CA ASP A 409 -9.52 3.21 -8.43
C ASP A 409 -8.88 3.89 -7.21
N GLY A 410 -7.64 4.39 -7.37
CA GLY A 410 -6.84 4.95 -6.28
C GLY A 410 -6.35 3.89 -5.27
N VAL A 411 -6.39 2.60 -5.63
CA VAL A 411 -5.96 1.49 -4.75
C VAL A 411 -4.90 0.60 -5.38
N GLU A 412 -4.89 0.43 -6.71
CA GLU A 412 -3.86 -0.34 -7.40
C GLU A 412 -2.84 0.60 -8.04
N ASP A 413 -1.55 0.39 -7.74
CA ASP A 413 -0.42 1.10 -8.33
C ASP A 413 0.23 0.24 -9.43
N TYR A 414 0.34 0.78 -10.64
CA TYR A 414 1.02 0.14 -11.78
C TYR A 414 2.30 0.86 -12.22
N SER A 415 2.82 1.81 -11.42
CA SER A 415 4.11 2.43 -11.68
C SER A 415 4.19 2.99 -13.12
N ASP A 416 5.34 2.90 -13.75
CA ASP A 416 5.64 3.11 -15.17
C ASP A 416 5.45 1.85 -16.05
N ASP A 417 4.82 0.78 -15.55
CA ASP A 417 4.62 -0.50 -16.27
C ASP A 417 3.46 -0.41 -17.29
N ALA A 418 3.64 0.45 -18.29
CA ALA A 418 2.63 0.83 -19.28
C ALA A 418 2.00 -0.35 -20.05
N GLU A 419 2.66 -1.50 -20.15
CA GLU A 419 2.08 -2.72 -20.73
C GLU A 419 0.87 -3.26 -19.95
N PHE A 420 0.79 -3.03 -18.63
CA PHE A 420 -0.27 -3.59 -17.79
C PHE A 420 -1.45 -2.66 -17.58
N TYR A 421 -1.36 -1.39 -18.00
CA TYR A 421 -2.37 -0.38 -17.69
C TYR A 421 -3.79 -0.73 -18.19
N LEU A 422 -3.90 -1.33 -19.38
CA LEU A 422 -5.21 -1.71 -19.92
C LEU A 422 -5.74 -2.98 -19.24
N ASP A 423 -4.88 -3.97 -19.01
CA ASP A 423 -5.24 -5.21 -18.29
C ASP A 423 -5.70 -4.88 -16.87
N ALA A 424 -5.08 -3.89 -16.22
CA ALA A 424 -5.47 -3.37 -14.92
C ALA A 424 -6.90 -2.81 -14.91
N MET A 425 -7.22 -1.96 -15.88
CA MET A 425 -8.56 -1.41 -16.04
C MET A 425 -9.59 -2.53 -16.25
N GLU A 426 -9.29 -3.48 -17.14
CA GLU A 426 -10.18 -4.62 -17.44
C GLU A 426 -10.36 -5.56 -16.25
N ALA A 427 -9.30 -5.80 -15.46
CA ALA A 427 -9.38 -6.59 -14.23
C ALA A 427 -10.36 -5.96 -13.24
N ARG A 428 -10.31 -4.63 -13.07
CA ARG A 428 -11.21 -3.93 -12.15
C ARG A 428 -12.64 -3.83 -12.66
N GLN A 429 -12.90 -3.88 -13.98
CA GLN A 429 -14.27 -4.01 -14.51
C GLN A 429 -14.99 -5.28 -14.04
N ALA A 430 -14.25 -6.32 -13.62
CA ALA A 430 -14.85 -7.55 -13.10
C ALA A 430 -15.47 -7.36 -11.69
N LEU A 431 -15.08 -6.31 -10.97
CA LEU A 431 -15.58 -5.97 -9.66
C LEU A 431 -17.01 -5.44 -9.70
N ARG A 432 -17.55 -5.23 -8.50
CA ARG A 432 -18.89 -4.73 -8.28
C ARG A 432 -18.89 -3.46 -7.47
N SER A 433 -19.98 -2.71 -7.58
CA SER A 433 -20.16 -1.44 -6.91
C SER A 433 -21.54 -1.37 -6.23
N PRO A 434 -21.70 -0.54 -5.19
CA PRO A 434 -22.92 -0.46 -4.40
C PRO A 434 -24.05 0.36 -5.06
N GLY A 435 -23.79 0.93 -6.24
CA GLY A 435 -24.69 1.88 -6.85
C GLY A 435 -24.16 2.49 -8.13
N THR A 436 -24.82 3.57 -8.58
CA THR A 436 -24.44 4.31 -9.78
C THR A 436 -24.27 5.79 -9.50
N ILE A 437 -23.39 6.42 -10.30
CA ILE A 437 -23.24 7.88 -10.35
C ILE A 437 -23.58 8.32 -11.77
N ASP A 438 -24.59 9.16 -11.91
CA ASP A 438 -24.99 9.74 -13.18
C ASP A 438 -24.64 11.22 -13.23
N LEU A 439 -24.15 11.67 -14.38
CA LEU A 439 -24.05 13.09 -14.70
C LEU A 439 -25.13 13.51 -15.69
N HIS A 440 -25.72 14.66 -15.45
CA HIS A 440 -26.72 15.24 -16.33
C HIS A 440 -26.50 16.74 -16.52
N TRP A 441 -26.35 17.15 -17.78
CA TRP A 441 -26.35 18.56 -18.14
C TRP A 441 -27.77 19.13 -18.17
N ARG A 442 -28.03 20.11 -17.30
CA ARG A 442 -29.30 20.84 -17.30
C ARG A 442 -29.17 22.14 -18.09
N ALA A 443 -29.61 22.09 -19.35
CA ALA A 443 -29.52 23.22 -20.27
C ALA A 443 -30.32 24.47 -19.85
N ALA A 444 -31.34 24.32 -18.99
CA ALA A 444 -32.21 25.44 -18.58
C ALA A 444 -31.46 26.51 -17.77
N ASP A 445 -30.44 26.13 -17.04
CA ASP A 445 -29.63 27.02 -16.20
C ASP A 445 -28.14 26.69 -16.26
N SER A 446 -27.72 26.05 -17.36
CA SER A 446 -26.32 25.74 -17.66
C SER A 446 -25.57 25.08 -16.50
N THR A 447 -26.21 24.11 -15.85
CA THR A 447 -25.66 23.46 -14.65
C THR A 447 -25.42 21.97 -14.90
N LEU A 448 -24.25 21.46 -14.51
CA LEU A 448 -24.02 20.03 -14.39
C LEU A 448 -24.62 19.53 -13.07
N VAL A 449 -25.40 18.46 -13.15
CA VAL A 449 -26.06 17.85 -12.00
C VAL A 449 -25.53 16.44 -11.85
N THR A 450 -25.00 16.11 -10.68
CA THR A 450 -24.62 14.74 -10.33
C THR A 450 -25.77 14.07 -9.59
N SER A 451 -26.10 12.84 -9.95
CA SER A 451 -27.01 11.99 -9.19
C SER A 451 -26.25 10.78 -8.70
N LEU A 452 -26.22 10.59 -7.39
CA LEU A 452 -25.71 9.37 -6.76
C LEU A 452 -26.91 8.49 -6.40
N ALA A 453 -26.94 7.25 -6.86
CA ALA A 453 -27.94 6.26 -6.47
C ALA A 453 -27.21 5.08 -5.82
N LEU A 454 -27.29 4.98 -4.50
CA LEU A 454 -26.83 3.80 -3.78
C LEU A 454 -28.00 2.81 -3.71
N ASP A 455 -27.85 1.64 -4.30
CA ASP A 455 -28.83 0.55 -4.19
C ASP A 455 -28.54 -0.32 -2.97
N GLU A 456 -27.26 -0.39 -2.59
CA GLU A 456 -26.72 -1.22 -1.53
C GLU A 456 -26.03 -0.32 -0.49
N PRO A 457 -26.06 -0.70 0.81
CA PRO A 457 -25.53 0.14 1.87
C PRO A 457 -24.01 0.14 1.85
N LEU A 458 -23.43 1.28 2.23
CA LEU A 458 -22.00 1.39 2.52
C LEU A 458 -21.74 1.24 4.02
N ASP A 459 -20.49 0.96 4.40
CA ASP A 459 -20.08 0.91 5.80
C ASP A 459 -20.21 2.31 6.44
N PRO A 460 -21.07 2.50 7.44
CA PRO A 460 -21.28 3.81 8.05
C PRO A 460 -20.07 4.36 8.80
N ALA A 461 -19.02 3.56 9.05
CA ALA A 461 -17.75 4.04 9.58
C ALA A 461 -16.85 4.69 8.52
N GLY A 462 -17.12 4.47 7.22
CA GLY A 462 -16.33 5.02 6.12
C GLY A 462 -16.54 6.53 5.92
N ASP A 463 -15.48 7.23 5.55
CA ASP A 463 -15.55 8.64 5.10
C ASP A 463 -15.69 8.72 3.58
N TYR A 464 -16.91 8.64 3.09
CA TYR A 464 -17.18 8.71 1.66
C TYR A 464 -17.30 10.14 1.17
N ARG A 465 -16.52 10.47 0.13
CA ARG A 465 -16.52 11.78 -0.52
C ARG A 465 -16.86 11.62 -1.98
N LEU A 466 -17.65 12.53 -2.54
CA LEU A 466 -17.90 12.65 -3.98
C LEU A 466 -17.05 13.78 -4.55
N GLN A 467 -16.27 13.48 -5.58
CA GLN A 467 -15.56 14.46 -6.39
C GLN A 467 -16.03 14.41 -7.84
N VAL A 468 -15.89 15.54 -8.54
CA VAL A 468 -16.25 15.68 -9.95
C VAL A 468 -15.05 16.25 -10.71
N ALA A 469 -14.38 15.43 -11.51
CA ALA A 469 -13.37 15.85 -12.47
C ALA A 469 -14.00 16.35 -13.80
N VAL A 470 -13.65 17.56 -14.20
CA VAL A 470 -13.88 18.06 -15.56
C VAL A 470 -12.61 17.82 -16.35
N THR A 471 -12.73 17.05 -17.42
CA THR A 471 -11.65 16.75 -18.35
C THR A 471 -11.92 17.37 -19.71
N GLU A 472 -10.87 17.60 -20.49
CA GLU A 472 -10.97 18.07 -21.87
C GLU A 472 -10.36 17.05 -22.84
N ASP A 473 -11.04 16.85 -23.97
CA ASP A 473 -10.65 15.91 -25.01
C ASP A 473 -10.11 16.61 -26.25
N SER A 474 -9.26 15.91 -27.01
CA SER A 474 -8.74 16.40 -28.31
C SER A 474 -7.98 17.73 -28.23
N VAL A 475 -7.23 17.95 -27.15
CA VAL A 475 -6.39 19.15 -26.98
C VAL A 475 -5.16 19.02 -27.86
N PHE A 476 -4.96 19.95 -28.79
CA PHE A 476 -3.76 19.97 -29.61
C PHE A 476 -2.61 20.71 -28.90
N TYR A 477 -1.54 19.99 -28.59
CA TYR A 477 -0.27 20.56 -28.17
C TYR A 477 0.89 19.67 -28.59
N ALA A 478 1.71 20.16 -29.52
CA ALA A 478 2.90 19.46 -29.99
C ALA A 478 4.06 19.63 -28.98
N GLY A 479 4.03 18.82 -27.93
CA GLY A 479 5.09 18.74 -26.92
C GLY A 479 6.35 18.02 -27.41
N GLY A 480 7.28 17.79 -26.47
CA GLY A 480 8.58 17.15 -26.74
C GLY A 480 8.53 15.63 -26.98
N ASN A 481 7.42 14.97 -26.62
CA ASN A 481 7.30 13.51 -26.66
C ASN A 481 6.80 12.91 -27.98
N GLY A 482 6.42 13.75 -28.95
CA GLY A 482 5.92 13.29 -30.25
C GLY A 482 4.44 12.87 -30.28
N HIS A 483 3.69 13.07 -29.19
CA HIS A 483 2.24 12.83 -29.10
C HIS A 483 1.48 14.17 -29.03
N PRO A 484 0.91 14.67 -30.14
CA PRO A 484 0.41 16.05 -30.22
C PRO A 484 -1.05 16.25 -29.79
N TRP A 485 -1.80 15.18 -29.55
CA TRP A 485 -3.22 15.24 -29.18
C TRP A 485 -3.38 14.66 -27.79
N HIS A 486 -3.98 15.40 -26.86
CA HIS A 486 -4.14 14.96 -25.47
C HIS A 486 -5.63 14.90 -25.15
N SER A 487 -6.09 13.77 -24.65
CA SER A 487 -7.50 13.54 -24.30
C SER A 487 -7.68 13.32 -22.80
N GLN A 488 -8.89 13.49 -22.28
CA GLN A 488 -9.20 13.36 -20.86
C GLN A 488 -8.26 14.16 -19.92
N ALA A 489 -7.70 15.27 -20.40
CA ALA A 489 -6.78 16.10 -19.63
C ALA A 489 -7.53 16.80 -18.50
N LEU A 490 -7.09 16.62 -17.25
CA LEU A 490 -7.75 17.22 -16.10
C LEU A 490 -7.71 18.75 -16.18
N ARG A 491 -8.89 19.37 -16.23
CA ARG A 491 -9.02 20.83 -16.16
C ARG A 491 -9.46 21.33 -14.80
N ARG A 492 -10.29 20.57 -14.10
CA ARG A 492 -10.83 21.00 -12.81
C ARG A 492 -11.31 19.81 -11.99
N LEU A 493 -11.03 19.81 -10.71
CA LEU A 493 -11.66 18.93 -9.73
C LEU A 493 -12.61 19.76 -8.87
N LEU A 494 -13.83 19.26 -8.66
CA LEU A 494 -14.84 19.88 -7.82
C LEU A 494 -15.21 18.97 -6.64
N PRO A 495 -15.39 19.52 -5.44
CA PRO A 495 -15.21 20.93 -5.06
C PRO A 495 -13.73 21.37 -5.10
N LEU A 496 -13.50 22.69 -5.21
CA LEU A 496 -12.17 23.25 -5.46
C LEU A 496 -11.18 23.07 -4.30
N ASP A 497 -11.69 22.85 -3.10
CA ASP A 497 -10.92 22.64 -1.88
C ASP A 497 -10.38 21.21 -1.74
N LEU A 498 -10.62 20.35 -2.73
CA LEU A 498 -10.20 18.94 -2.79
C LEU A 498 -10.81 18.04 -1.70
N ALA A 499 -11.55 18.59 -0.74
CA ALA A 499 -12.14 17.85 0.37
C ALA A 499 -13.27 16.89 -0.07
N GLY A 500 -13.83 17.10 -1.26
CA GLY A 500 -14.98 16.34 -1.75
C GLY A 500 -16.29 16.69 -1.04
N ILE A 501 -17.41 16.25 -1.60
CA ILE A 501 -18.74 16.42 -1.00
C ILE A 501 -19.02 15.17 -0.15
N PRO A 502 -19.26 15.29 1.16
CA PRO A 502 -19.60 14.12 1.98
C PRO A 502 -20.81 13.36 1.42
N VAL A 503 -20.69 12.04 1.35
CA VAL A 503 -21.70 11.12 0.89
C VAL A 503 -22.26 10.37 2.09
N ASP A 504 -23.58 10.41 2.24
CA ASP A 504 -24.26 9.60 3.25
C ASP A 504 -24.21 8.11 2.82
N PRO A 505 -23.78 7.19 3.69
CA PRO A 505 -23.57 5.79 3.33
C PRO A 505 -24.86 4.99 3.11
N SER A 506 -26.03 5.55 3.46
CA SER A 506 -27.30 4.84 3.34
C SER A 506 -27.80 4.68 1.90
N PRO A 507 -28.53 3.59 1.58
CA PRO A 507 -29.18 3.42 0.28
C PRO A 507 -30.17 4.55 -0.04
N GLY A 508 -30.22 4.92 -1.31
CA GLY A 508 -31.14 5.94 -1.81
C GLY A 508 -30.55 6.76 -2.95
N ARG A 509 -31.44 7.47 -3.63
CA ARG A 509 -31.07 8.41 -4.68
C ARG A 509 -30.91 9.81 -4.11
N ARG A 510 -29.76 10.42 -4.38
CA ARG A 510 -29.45 11.81 -4.04
C ARG A 510 -29.08 12.56 -5.31
N THR A 511 -29.57 13.79 -5.42
CA THR A 511 -29.17 14.72 -6.47
C THR A 511 -28.29 15.78 -5.84
N ILE A 512 -27.02 15.80 -6.23
CA ILE A 512 -26.01 16.71 -5.72
C ILE A 512 -25.71 17.71 -6.85
N PRO A 513 -26.21 18.96 -6.74
CA PRO A 513 -25.91 19.97 -7.74
C PRO A 513 -24.42 20.33 -7.64
N VAL A 514 -23.70 20.24 -8.75
CA VAL A 514 -22.29 20.64 -8.82
C VAL A 514 -22.25 21.95 -9.59
N PRO A 515 -22.08 23.10 -8.90
CA PRO A 515 -22.07 24.39 -9.56
C PRO A 515 -20.87 24.49 -10.48
N LEU A 516 -21.10 24.27 -11.77
CA LEU A 516 -20.13 24.51 -12.84
C LEU A 516 -20.53 25.77 -13.58
N PRO A 517 -20.05 26.97 -13.16
CA PRO A 517 -20.10 28.12 -14.04
C PRO A 517 -19.11 27.84 -15.17
N LEU A 518 -19.61 27.35 -16.30
CA LEU A 518 -18.86 27.42 -17.56
C LEU A 518 -18.81 28.90 -17.97
N VAL A 519 -17.90 29.66 -17.36
CA VAL A 519 -17.47 30.98 -17.87
C VAL A 519 -16.74 30.77 -19.19
N ASN A 520 -16.85 31.69 -20.15
CA ASN A 520 -16.29 31.60 -21.51
C ASN A 520 -14.76 31.44 -21.60
N ASP A 521 -14.06 31.12 -20.52
CA ASP A 521 -12.61 30.93 -20.47
C ASP A 521 -12.18 29.50 -20.92
N TRP A 522 -13.10 28.72 -21.51
CA TRP A 522 -12.85 27.36 -22.03
C TRP A 522 -12.67 27.29 -23.56
N ASP A 523 -12.59 28.44 -24.24
CA ASP A 523 -12.33 28.56 -25.70
C ASP A 523 -10.85 28.85 -26.00
#